data_AF-A0A3G9K8A2-F1
#
_entry.id   AF-A0A3G9K8A2-F1
#
_cell.length_a   1.000
_cell.length_b   1.000
_cell.length_c   1.000
_cell.angle_alpha   90.00
_cell.angle_beta   90.00
_cell.angle_gamma   90.00
#
_symmetry.space_group_name_H-M   'P 1'
#
loop_
_entity.id
_entity.type
_entity.pdbx_description
1 polymer ?
#
loop_
_entity_poly.entity_id
_entity_poly.type
_entity_poly.pdbx_seq_one_letter_code
_entity_poly.pdbx_strand_id
1 'polypeptide(L)'
;MGLAEYEVTLGIAQELSGSIQALKNLPGAITYLLDKTAERFEADYILIDMSPSLGSINQNILMTSNFFIVPTTPDFFSVMAIDSLAKILPKWHQWAKAASALPILKTANYPFPEVDLHFLGTIVQKYRIRGGQETKAFQNWINTIEENIGNKMIPALGKNGMMLPKFIYDQNGVPDCCTLVKIPNFNSLIALSQEHQMPVFALTAEQLKSAKWQGKVLGKAQEKQEDFKKIFSDLADKVIGLTSEIYAVSN
;
A
#
# COMPACT_ATOMS: atom_id res chain seq x y z
N MET A 1 14.84 15.20 41.84
CA MET A 1 14.51 15.58 40.45
C MET A 1 14.23 17.06 40.46
N GLY A 2 15.18 17.86 39.97
CA GLY A 2 15.17 19.32 40.09
C GLY A 2 14.71 20.01 38.81
N LEU A 3 14.24 21.26 38.92
CA LEU A 3 13.78 22.09 37.79
C LEU A 3 14.80 22.16 36.63
N ALA A 4 16.10 22.02 36.91
CA ALA A 4 17.17 22.03 35.91
C ALA A 4 17.08 20.91 34.86
N GLU A 5 16.46 19.76 35.19
CA GLU A 5 16.25 18.66 34.21
C GLU A 5 15.26 19.04 33.10
N TYR A 6 14.44 20.07 33.32
CA TYR A 6 13.45 20.57 32.36
C TYR A 6 13.96 21.74 31.52
N GLU A 7 15.12 22.35 31.81
CA GLU A 7 15.64 23.50 31.05
C GLU A 7 15.85 23.17 29.57
N VAL A 8 16.43 22.01 29.27
CA VAL A 8 16.67 21.59 27.88
C VAL A 8 15.36 21.41 27.13
N THR A 9 14.36 20.77 27.75
CA THR A 9 13.04 20.54 27.13
C THR A 9 12.31 21.86 26.92
N LEU A 10 12.40 22.79 27.88
CA LEU A 10 11.78 24.12 27.78
C LEU A 10 12.44 24.98 26.71
N GLY A 11 13.78 24.96 26.59
CA GLY A 11 14.51 25.66 25.54
C GLY A 11 14.09 25.18 24.14
N ILE A 12 14.00 23.86 23.94
CA ILE A 12 13.50 23.28 22.67
C ILE A 12 12.06 23.74 22.40
N ALA A 13 11.19 23.76 23.41
CA ALA A 13 9.80 24.21 23.24
C ALA A 13 9.71 25.69 22.87
N GLN A 14 10.60 26.54 23.39
CA GLN A 14 10.67 27.97 23.07
C GLN A 14 11.16 28.21 21.63
N GLU A 15 12.14 27.43 21.14
CA GLU A 15 12.66 27.52 19.77
C GLU A 15 11.74 26.87 18.72
N LEU A 16 10.83 25.99 19.16
CA LEU A 16 9.90 25.25 18.30
C LEU A 16 9.10 26.19 17.39
N SER A 17 8.65 27.34 17.91
CA SER A 17 7.83 28.30 17.17
C SER A 17 8.55 28.87 15.94
N GLY A 18 9.85 29.19 16.06
CA GLY A 18 10.67 29.67 14.95
C GLY A 18 10.96 28.59 13.92
N SER A 19 11.27 27.38 14.40
CA SER A 19 11.54 26.21 13.55
C SER A 19 10.32 25.78 12.75
N ILE A 20 9.12 25.79 13.35
CA ILE A 20 7.87 25.46 12.66
C ILE A 20 7.61 26.44 11.51
N GLN A 21 7.85 27.75 11.70
CA GLN A 21 7.62 28.72 10.62
C GLN A 21 8.56 28.51 9.41
N ALA A 22 9.81 28.09 9.65
CA ALA A 22 10.75 27.76 8.58
C ALA A 22 10.40 26.43 7.88
N LEU A 23 9.86 25.46 8.62
CA LEU A 23 9.61 24.09 8.14
C LEU A 23 8.15 23.83 7.73
N LYS A 24 7.25 24.80 7.88
CA LYS A 24 5.80 24.64 7.62
C LYS A 24 5.44 24.12 6.23
N ASN A 25 6.31 24.35 5.26
CA ASN A 25 6.12 23.93 3.87
C ASN A 25 6.51 22.46 3.62
N LEU A 26 7.36 21.88 4.48
CA LEU A 26 7.92 20.55 4.26
C LEU A 26 6.84 19.44 4.22
N PRO A 27 5.85 19.42 5.13
CA PRO A 27 4.84 18.36 5.14
C PRO A 27 3.92 18.35 3.91
N GLY A 28 3.66 19.50 3.29
CA GLY A 28 2.78 19.61 2.12
C GLY A 28 3.52 19.59 0.77
N ALA A 29 4.84 19.78 0.76
CA ALA A 29 5.62 19.90 -0.46
C ALA A 29 5.58 18.65 -1.35
N ILE A 30 5.57 17.45 -0.76
CA ILE A 30 5.51 16.19 -1.50
C ILE A 30 4.17 16.06 -2.21
N THR A 31 3.06 16.29 -1.51
CA THR A 31 1.72 16.26 -2.10
C THR A 31 1.61 17.26 -3.24
N TYR A 32 2.07 18.49 -3.03
CA TYR A 32 2.06 19.51 -4.09
C TYR A 32 2.84 19.08 -5.34
N LEU A 33 4.01 18.44 -5.17
CA LEU A 33 4.78 17.90 -6.29
C LEU A 33 4.02 16.79 -7.03
N LEU A 34 3.37 15.89 -6.29
CA LEU A 34 2.59 14.80 -6.86
C LEU A 34 1.38 15.33 -7.63
N ASP A 35 0.64 16.28 -7.06
CA ASP A 35 -0.51 16.93 -7.71
C ASP A 35 -0.11 17.64 -8.99
N LYS A 36 0.98 18.43 -8.96
CA LYS A 36 1.49 19.10 -10.18
C LYS A 36 1.99 18.14 -11.23
N THR A 37 2.51 16.99 -10.82
CA THR A 37 2.91 15.94 -11.75
C THR A 37 1.67 15.30 -12.38
N ALA A 38 0.66 14.95 -11.59
CA ALA A 38 -0.60 14.38 -12.10
C ALA A 38 -1.34 15.34 -13.03
N GLU A 39 -1.43 16.63 -12.68
CA GLU A 39 -2.00 17.68 -13.55
C GLU A 39 -1.25 17.75 -14.89
N ARG A 40 0.09 17.68 -14.87
CA ARG A 40 0.92 17.81 -16.09
C ARG A 40 0.76 16.64 -17.05
N PHE A 41 0.56 15.44 -16.51
CA PHE A 41 0.47 14.19 -17.27
C PHE A 41 -0.96 13.68 -17.42
N GLU A 42 -1.97 14.43 -16.93
CA GLU A 42 -3.38 14.04 -16.93
C GLU A 42 -3.58 12.63 -16.33
N ALA A 43 -2.89 12.36 -15.21
CA ALA A 43 -2.88 11.05 -14.58
C ALA A 43 -4.07 10.87 -13.64
N ASP A 44 -4.88 9.83 -13.86
CA ASP A 44 -5.99 9.46 -12.97
C ASP A 44 -5.52 8.83 -11.65
N TYR A 45 -4.36 8.17 -11.68
CA TYR A 45 -3.77 7.47 -10.53
C TYR A 45 -2.29 7.79 -10.38
N ILE A 46 -1.87 7.95 -9.13
CA ILE A 46 -0.46 7.96 -8.73
C ILE A 46 -0.21 6.72 -7.89
N LEU A 47 0.68 5.84 -8.36
CA LEU A 47 1.13 4.69 -7.59
C LEU A 47 2.46 5.02 -6.91
N ILE A 48 2.49 4.95 -5.58
CA ILE A 48 3.68 5.26 -4.78
C ILE A 48 4.20 3.97 -4.17
N ASP A 49 5.35 3.49 -4.65
CA ASP A 49 6.07 2.39 -4.03
C ASP A 49 6.91 2.90 -2.86
N MET A 50 6.64 2.36 -1.67
CA MET A 50 7.23 2.84 -0.42
C MET A 50 8.32 1.89 0.08
N SER A 51 9.38 2.46 0.66
CA SER A 51 10.38 1.67 1.37
C SER A 51 9.75 0.90 2.54
N PRO A 52 10.32 -0.21 3.02
CA PRO A 52 9.78 -0.97 4.16
C PRO A 52 9.96 -0.27 5.53
N SER A 53 10.45 0.97 5.55
CA SER A 53 10.78 1.67 6.80
C SER A 53 9.54 2.30 7.46
N LEU A 54 9.58 2.47 8.78
CA LEU A 54 8.56 3.21 9.54
C LEU A 54 9.03 4.64 9.88
N GLY A 55 9.60 5.32 8.87
CA GLY A 55 10.16 6.67 9.02
C GLY A 55 9.19 7.79 8.66
N SER A 56 9.55 9.04 8.98
CA SER A 56 8.70 10.22 8.78
C SER A 56 8.34 10.51 7.32
N ILE A 57 9.22 10.17 6.38
CA ILE A 57 8.93 10.30 4.94
C ILE A 57 7.77 9.38 4.55
N ASN A 58 7.84 8.11 4.97
CA ASN A 58 6.78 7.14 4.71
C ASN A 58 5.48 7.52 5.41
N GLN A 59 5.56 8.00 6.65
CA GLN A 59 4.39 8.54 7.36
C GLN A 59 3.76 9.69 6.56
N ASN A 60 4.55 10.67 6.12
CA ASN A 60 4.03 11.82 5.38
C ASN A 60 3.37 11.39 4.08
N ILE A 61 4.09 10.62 3.24
CA ILE A 61 3.57 10.09 1.96
C ILE A 61 2.28 9.31 2.16
N LEU A 62 2.25 8.36 3.10
CA LEU A 62 1.06 7.54 3.30
C LEU A 62 -0.12 8.36 3.81
N MET A 63 0.12 9.26 4.75
CA MET A 63 -0.96 10.07 5.36
C MET A 63 -1.49 11.15 4.42
N THR A 64 -0.79 11.49 3.35
CA THR A 64 -1.28 12.41 2.32
C THR A 64 -1.87 11.70 1.11
N SER A 65 -1.83 10.36 1.06
CA SER A 65 -2.50 9.54 0.05
C SER A 65 -3.99 9.34 0.37
N ASN A 66 -4.78 9.04 -0.67
CA ASN A 66 -6.19 8.67 -0.52
C ASN A 66 -6.39 7.19 -0.19
N PHE A 67 -5.49 6.33 -0.67
CA PHE A 67 -5.64 4.89 -0.55
C PHE A 67 -4.33 4.20 -0.24
N PHE A 68 -4.41 3.02 0.37
CA PHE A 68 -3.26 2.15 0.52
C PHE A 68 -3.61 0.66 0.43
N ILE A 69 -2.64 -0.11 -0.06
CA ILE A 69 -2.65 -1.57 -0.16
C ILE A 69 -1.43 -2.09 0.59
N VAL A 70 -1.60 -3.18 1.35
CA VAL A 70 -0.49 -3.80 2.08
C VAL A 70 -0.07 -5.11 1.40
N PRO A 71 1.11 -5.17 0.77
CA PRO A 71 1.65 -6.42 0.26
C PRO A 71 2.13 -7.31 1.43
N THR A 72 1.82 -8.59 1.35
CA THR A 72 2.19 -9.61 2.34
C THR A 72 2.80 -10.83 1.66
N THR A 73 3.68 -11.54 2.36
CA THR A 73 4.20 -12.84 1.96
C THR A 73 3.79 -13.85 3.03
N PRO A 74 3.49 -15.13 2.71
CA PRO A 74 3.10 -16.12 3.72
C PRO A 74 4.31 -16.61 4.50
N ASP A 75 4.77 -15.74 5.40
CA ASP A 75 5.89 -15.94 6.29
C ASP A 75 5.64 -15.27 7.66
N PHE A 76 6.54 -15.58 8.59
CA PHE A 76 6.50 -15.05 9.95
C PHE A 76 6.66 -13.53 10.00
N PHE A 77 7.47 -12.94 9.11
CA PHE A 77 7.74 -11.51 9.11
C PHE A 77 6.50 -10.70 8.73
N SER A 78 5.72 -11.17 7.76
CA SER A 78 4.47 -10.51 7.36
C SER A 78 3.42 -10.57 8.46
N VAL A 79 3.35 -11.68 9.20
CA VAL A 79 2.50 -11.78 10.40
C VAL A 79 2.90 -10.75 11.46
N MET A 80 4.19 -10.61 11.76
CA MET A 80 4.68 -9.57 12.68
C MET A 80 4.43 -8.16 12.17
N ALA A 81 4.57 -7.93 10.86
CA ALA A 81 4.37 -6.63 10.25
C ALA A 81 2.92 -6.16 10.39
N ILE A 82 1.94 -7.06 10.23
CA ILE A 82 0.51 -6.74 10.42
C ILE A 82 0.26 -6.23 11.85
N ASP A 83 0.84 -6.88 12.87
CA ASP A 83 0.72 -6.45 14.26
C ASP A 83 1.35 -5.06 14.52
N SER A 84 2.45 -4.76 13.83
CA SER A 84 3.10 -3.45 13.90
C SER A 84 2.24 -2.37 13.22
N LEU A 85 1.76 -2.66 11.99
CA LEU A 85 0.94 -1.75 11.19
C LEU A 85 -0.38 -1.41 11.88
N ALA A 86 -1.05 -2.40 12.47
CA ALA A 86 -2.29 -2.20 13.22
C ALA A 86 -2.13 -1.24 14.42
N LYS A 87 -0.91 -1.09 14.95
CA LYS A 87 -0.60 -0.16 16.06
C LYS A 87 -0.13 1.21 15.58
N ILE A 88 0.65 1.27 14.51
CA ILE A 88 1.31 2.50 14.07
C ILE A 88 0.42 3.35 13.16
N LEU A 89 -0.35 2.74 12.26
CA LEU A 89 -1.17 3.47 11.29
C LEU A 89 -2.23 4.37 11.95
N PRO A 90 -2.96 3.93 12.99
CA PRO A 90 -3.85 4.82 13.74
C PRO A 90 -3.16 6.06 14.32
N LYS A 91 -1.94 5.90 14.84
CA LYS A 91 -1.18 7.01 15.44
C LYS A 91 -0.75 8.01 14.37
N TRP A 92 -0.28 7.50 13.23
CA TRP A 92 0.07 8.33 12.08
C TRP A 92 -1.15 9.09 11.56
N HIS A 93 -2.30 8.42 11.48
CA HIS A 93 -3.54 9.05 11.02
C HIS A 93 -4.01 10.16 11.98
N GLN A 94 -4.01 9.89 13.28
CA GLN A 94 -4.34 10.90 14.29
C GLN A 94 -3.41 12.10 14.23
N TRP A 95 -2.10 11.87 14.11
CA TRP A 95 -1.12 12.94 13.91
C TRP A 95 -1.43 13.75 12.66
N ALA A 96 -1.74 13.09 11.54
CA ALA A 96 -2.00 13.76 10.27
C ALA A 96 -3.29 14.58 10.32
N LYS A 97 -4.36 14.07 10.95
CA LYS A 97 -5.59 14.84 11.20
C LYS A 97 -5.33 16.07 12.06
N ALA A 98 -4.49 15.95 13.09
CA ALA A 98 -4.10 17.11 13.89
C ALA A 98 -3.28 18.10 13.06
N ALA A 99 -2.32 17.61 12.27
CA ALA A 99 -1.49 18.43 11.39
C ALA A 99 -2.32 19.17 10.33
N SER A 100 -3.28 18.49 9.69
CA SER A 100 -4.17 19.12 8.71
C SER A 100 -5.00 20.23 9.35
N ALA A 101 -5.42 20.08 10.61
CA ALA A 101 -6.16 21.11 11.33
C ALA A 101 -5.33 22.34 11.75
N LEU A 102 -3.99 22.29 11.72
CA LEU A 102 -3.14 23.39 12.17
C LEU A 102 -3.17 24.57 11.19
N PRO A 103 -3.52 25.80 11.63
CA PRO A 103 -3.58 26.96 10.74
C PRO A 103 -2.25 27.24 10.01
N ILE A 104 -1.11 27.07 10.70
CA ILE A 104 0.22 27.31 10.12
C ILE A 104 0.55 26.37 8.95
N LEU A 105 0.00 25.16 8.95
CA LEU A 105 0.17 24.19 7.87
C LEU A 105 -0.91 24.35 6.79
N LYS A 106 -2.14 24.78 7.15
CA LYS A 106 -3.20 25.11 6.18
C LYS A 106 -2.87 26.34 5.33
N THR A 107 -2.21 27.34 5.91
CA THR A 107 -1.88 28.61 5.23
C THR A 107 -0.42 28.66 4.75
N ALA A 108 0.26 27.52 4.70
CA ALA A 108 1.61 27.41 4.14
C ALA A 108 1.57 27.59 2.61
N ASN A 109 2.73 27.83 1.98
CA ASN A 109 2.83 27.89 0.52
C ASN A 109 2.53 26.52 -0.11
N TYR A 110 2.92 25.45 0.58
CA TYR A 110 2.52 24.08 0.29
C TYR A 110 1.66 23.60 1.45
N PRO A 111 0.32 23.75 1.35
CA PRO A 111 -0.56 23.40 2.45
C PRO A 111 -0.52 21.89 2.71
N PHE A 112 -0.59 21.50 3.98
CA PHE A 112 -0.81 20.09 4.30
C PHE A 112 -2.26 19.71 3.94
N PRO A 113 -2.49 18.63 3.19
CA PRO A 113 -3.81 18.31 2.67
C PRO A 113 -4.76 17.84 3.79
N GLU A 114 -6.06 17.85 3.50
CA GLU A 114 -7.01 17.12 4.32
C GLU A 114 -6.74 15.62 4.22
N VAL A 115 -6.84 14.92 5.36
CA VAL A 115 -6.47 13.51 5.44
C VAL A 115 -7.69 12.65 5.15
N ASP A 116 -7.63 11.89 4.06
CA ASP A 116 -8.69 11.03 3.57
C ASP A 116 -8.16 9.64 3.15
N LEU A 117 -7.35 9.05 4.01
CA LEU A 117 -6.67 7.79 3.75
C LEU A 117 -7.56 6.58 4.09
N HIS A 118 -7.81 5.75 3.08
CA HIS A 118 -8.61 4.53 3.21
C HIS A 118 -7.83 3.26 2.84
N PHE A 119 -8.08 2.19 3.59
CA PHE A 119 -7.50 0.88 3.34
C PHE A 119 -8.24 0.14 2.22
N LEU A 120 -7.54 -0.22 1.14
CA LEU A 120 -8.16 -1.01 0.07
C LEU A 120 -8.11 -2.50 0.37
N GLY A 121 -7.01 -2.96 0.99
CA GLY A 121 -6.85 -4.36 1.32
C GLY A 121 -5.41 -4.84 1.28
N THR A 122 -5.24 -6.15 1.29
CA THR A 122 -3.94 -6.82 1.22
C THR A 122 -3.77 -7.61 -0.05
N ILE A 123 -2.51 -7.80 -0.44
CA ILE A 123 -2.13 -8.73 -1.51
C ILE A 123 -1.24 -9.79 -0.89
N VAL A 124 -1.56 -11.06 -1.07
CA VAL A 124 -0.71 -12.17 -0.64
C VAL A 124 0.16 -12.60 -1.81
N GLN A 125 1.48 -12.58 -1.67
CA GLN A 125 2.41 -12.84 -2.78
C GLN A 125 3.35 -14.01 -2.50
N LYS A 126 4.03 -14.49 -3.56
CA LYS A 126 5.19 -15.40 -3.50
C LYS A 126 4.93 -16.79 -2.88
N TYR A 127 3.69 -17.22 -2.75
CA TYR A 127 3.36 -18.58 -2.32
C TYR A 127 3.62 -19.61 -3.43
N ARG A 128 3.83 -20.88 -3.04
CA ARG A 128 4.05 -21.98 -3.99
C ARG A 128 2.82 -22.88 -4.07
N ILE A 129 2.46 -23.24 -5.30
CA ILE A 129 1.38 -24.17 -5.63
C ILE A 129 1.99 -25.56 -5.94
N ARG A 130 1.41 -26.62 -5.40
CA ARG A 130 1.67 -28.02 -5.79
C ARG A 130 0.35 -28.73 -6.06
N GLY A 131 0.16 -29.26 -7.27
CA GLY A 131 -1.06 -29.99 -7.63
C GLY A 131 -2.32 -29.12 -7.71
N GLY A 132 -2.18 -27.84 -8.04
CA GLY A 132 -3.30 -26.89 -8.14
C GLY A 132 -3.73 -26.25 -6.81
N GLN A 133 -3.17 -26.70 -5.68
CA GLN A 133 -3.41 -26.12 -4.36
C GLN A 133 -2.13 -25.59 -3.71
N GLU A 134 -2.29 -24.67 -2.78
CA GLU A 134 -1.23 -24.17 -1.92
C GLU A 134 -0.65 -25.33 -1.10
N THR A 135 0.67 -25.30 -0.79
CA THR A 135 1.18 -26.29 0.15
C THR A 135 0.56 -26.03 1.53
N LYS A 136 0.32 -27.09 2.33
CA LYS A 136 -0.27 -26.96 3.68
C LYS A 136 0.44 -25.92 4.55
N ALA A 137 1.78 -25.83 4.44
CA ALA A 137 2.56 -24.84 5.18
C ALA A 137 2.26 -23.41 4.75
N PHE A 138 2.15 -23.13 3.43
CA PHE A 138 1.77 -21.80 2.95
C PHE A 138 0.33 -21.46 3.29
N GLN A 139 -0.60 -22.42 3.15
CA GLN A 139 -2.00 -22.22 3.52
C GLN A 139 -2.14 -21.81 4.99
N ASN A 140 -1.41 -22.45 5.90
CA ASN A 140 -1.44 -22.10 7.33
C ASN A 140 -1.00 -20.64 7.57
N TRP A 141 0.05 -20.19 6.89
CA TRP A 141 0.52 -18.81 6.99
C TRP A 141 -0.48 -17.82 6.39
N ILE A 142 -1.08 -18.17 5.25
CA ILE A 142 -2.10 -17.35 4.59
C ILE A 142 -3.32 -17.18 5.51
N ASN A 143 -3.81 -18.27 6.09
CA ASN A 143 -4.91 -18.22 7.05
C ASN A 143 -4.53 -17.37 8.27
N THR A 144 -3.33 -17.53 8.81
CA THR A 144 -2.83 -16.71 9.92
C THR A 144 -2.79 -15.22 9.57
N ILE A 145 -2.37 -14.88 8.35
CA ILE A 145 -2.35 -13.50 7.85
C ILE A 145 -3.77 -12.95 7.75
N GLU A 146 -4.68 -13.68 7.09
CA GLU A 146 -6.08 -13.28 6.91
C GLU A 146 -6.79 -13.12 8.25
N GLU A 147 -6.56 -14.01 9.20
CA GLU A 147 -7.07 -13.93 10.57
C GLU A 147 -6.52 -12.71 11.33
N ASN A 148 -5.23 -12.42 11.23
CA ASN A 148 -4.65 -11.23 11.87
C ASN A 148 -5.16 -9.94 11.25
N ILE A 149 -5.36 -9.89 9.94
CA ILE A 149 -5.96 -8.73 9.27
C ILE A 149 -7.39 -8.53 9.79
N GLY A 150 -8.21 -9.59 9.76
CA GLY A 150 -9.60 -9.56 10.21
C GLY A 150 -9.78 -9.21 11.69
N ASN A 151 -8.94 -9.78 12.57
CA ASN A 151 -9.11 -9.65 14.02
C ASN A 151 -8.36 -8.46 14.63
N LYS A 152 -7.33 -7.93 13.95
CA LYS A 152 -6.48 -6.87 14.51
C LYS A 152 -6.44 -5.63 13.64
N MET A 153 -6.06 -5.77 12.37
CA MET A 153 -5.83 -4.61 11.49
C MET A 153 -7.13 -3.90 11.14
N ILE A 154 -8.13 -4.63 10.62
CA ILE A 154 -9.42 -4.06 10.22
C ILE A 154 -10.13 -3.37 11.40
N PRO A 155 -10.24 -3.98 12.61
CA PRO A 155 -10.83 -3.30 13.77
C PRO A 155 -10.06 -2.05 14.20
N ALA A 156 -8.72 -2.06 14.12
CA ALA A 156 -7.90 -0.91 14.46
C ALA A 156 -8.12 0.25 13.47
N LEU A 157 -8.14 -0.04 12.17
CA LEU A 157 -8.37 0.94 11.11
C LEU A 157 -9.81 1.47 11.12
N GLY A 158 -10.81 0.59 11.31
CA GLY A 158 -12.22 0.95 11.35
C GLY A 158 -12.56 1.90 12.50
N LYS A 159 -11.98 1.69 13.70
CA LYS A 159 -12.15 2.62 14.84
C LYS A 159 -11.61 4.03 14.57
N ASN A 160 -10.70 4.16 13.61
CA ASN A 160 -10.08 5.44 13.25
C ASN A 160 -10.62 6.01 11.93
N GLY A 161 -11.69 5.43 11.37
CA GLY A 161 -12.29 5.90 10.12
C GLY A 161 -11.41 5.69 8.88
N MET A 162 -10.48 4.74 8.91
CA MET A 162 -9.55 4.45 7.81
C MET A 162 -10.04 3.33 6.88
N MET A 163 -11.30 2.91 7.01
CA MET A 163 -11.91 1.85 6.22
C MET A 163 -12.94 2.45 5.29
N LEU A 164 -13.11 1.86 4.11
CA LEU A 164 -14.24 2.17 3.25
C LEU A 164 -15.55 1.69 3.90
N PRO A 165 -16.70 2.27 3.51
CA PRO A 165 -18.00 1.68 3.80
C PRO A 165 -18.05 0.22 3.35
N LYS A 166 -18.60 -0.66 4.20
CA LYS A 166 -18.61 -2.11 3.95
C LYS A 166 -19.20 -2.50 2.58
N PHE A 167 -20.25 -1.81 2.15
CA PHE A 167 -20.93 -2.11 0.89
C PHE A 167 -20.02 -1.97 -0.34
N ILE A 168 -19.01 -1.07 -0.31
CA ILE A 168 -18.07 -0.87 -1.42
C ILE A 168 -17.18 -2.12 -1.58
N TYR A 169 -16.71 -2.70 -0.46
CA TYR A 169 -15.96 -3.96 -0.50
C TYR A 169 -16.82 -5.11 -1.03
N ASP A 170 -18.06 -5.22 -0.53
CA ASP A 170 -18.97 -6.32 -0.89
C ASP A 170 -19.32 -6.27 -2.40
N GLN A 171 -19.60 -5.08 -2.96
CA GLN A 171 -19.89 -4.90 -4.40
C GLN A 171 -18.70 -5.26 -5.30
N ASN A 172 -17.49 -5.05 -4.82
CA ASN A 172 -16.25 -5.35 -5.54
C ASN A 172 -15.70 -6.75 -5.24
N GLY A 173 -16.48 -7.62 -4.59
CA GLY A 173 -16.12 -9.01 -4.31
C GLY A 173 -14.87 -9.14 -3.43
N VAL A 174 -14.66 -8.18 -2.53
CA VAL A 174 -13.58 -8.20 -1.55
C VAL A 174 -14.06 -8.93 -0.30
N PRO A 175 -13.37 -10.00 0.16
CA PRO A 175 -13.78 -10.74 1.35
C PRO A 175 -13.63 -9.90 2.63
N ASP A 176 -14.26 -10.31 3.73
CA ASP A 176 -14.18 -9.61 5.02
C ASP A 176 -12.74 -9.46 5.55
N CYS A 177 -11.82 -10.36 5.19
CA CYS A 177 -10.40 -10.25 5.50
C CYS A 177 -9.64 -9.23 4.62
N CYS A 178 -10.34 -8.53 3.73
CA CYS A 178 -9.83 -7.53 2.79
C CYS A 178 -8.67 -8.03 1.91
N THR A 179 -8.58 -9.33 1.63
CA THR A 179 -7.57 -9.87 0.70
C THR A 179 -8.03 -9.66 -0.73
N LEU A 180 -7.38 -8.74 -1.44
CA LEU A 180 -7.73 -8.36 -2.81
C LEU A 180 -7.42 -9.50 -3.80
N VAL A 181 -6.21 -10.06 -3.68
CA VAL A 181 -5.73 -11.12 -4.55
C VAL A 181 -4.58 -11.91 -3.92
N LYS A 182 -4.41 -13.15 -4.38
CA LYS A 182 -3.28 -14.01 -4.06
C LYS A 182 -2.46 -14.22 -5.35
N ILE A 183 -1.19 -13.81 -5.35
CA ILE A 183 -0.27 -13.90 -6.49
C ILE A 183 0.75 -15.01 -6.23
N PRO A 184 0.71 -16.13 -6.99
CA PRO A 184 1.66 -17.20 -6.83
C PRO A 184 3.05 -16.77 -7.30
N ASN A 185 4.08 -17.51 -6.89
CA ASN A 185 5.45 -17.26 -7.32
C ASN A 185 5.57 -17.36 -8.86
N PHE A 186 6.17 -16.34 -9.48
CA PHE A 186 6.44 -16.28 -10.92
C PHE A 186 7.43 -17.34 -11.43
N ASN A 187 8.14 -18.02 -10.52
CA ASN A 187 9.19 -19.00 -10.80
C ASN A 187 10.21 -18.42 -11.79
N SER A 188 10.62 -19.19 -12.80
CA SER A 188 11.63 -18.77 -13.76
C SER A 188 11.21 -17.60 -14.67
N LEU A 189 9.92 -17.23 -14.73
CA LEU A 189 9.45 -16.10 -15.52
C LEU A 189 9.94 -14.75 -14.96
N ILE A 190 10.20 -14.65 -13.65
CA ILE A 190 10.65 -13.38 -13.05
C ILE A 190 12.02 -12.95 -13.56
N ALA A 191 12.93 -13.91 -13.78
CA ALA A 191 14.28 -13.60 -14.27
C ALA A 191 14.23 -12.99 -15.67
N LEU A 192 13.40 -13.56 -16.56
CA LEU A 192 13.21 -13.05 -17.92
C LEU A 192 12.47 -11.70 -17.93
N SER A 193 11.49 -11.55 -17.04
CA SER A 193 10.76 -10.29 -16.87
C SER A 193 11.70 -9.15 -16.46
N GLN A 194 12.63 -9.42 -15.55
CA GLN A 194 13.65 -8.45 -15.12
C GLN A 194 14.67 -8.16 -16.22
N GLU A 195 15.15 -9.19 -16.92
CA GLU A 195 16.10 -9.05 -18.03
C GLU A 195 15.53 -8.19 -19.17
N HIS A 196 14.26 -8.40 -19.52
CA HIS A 196 13.61 -7.68 -20.61
C HIS A 196 12.80 -6.45 -20.16
N GLN A 197 12.76 -6.16 -18.86
CA GLN A 197 12.02 -5.04 -18.27
C GLN A 197 10.54 -5.00 -18.69
N MET A 198 9.90 -6.17 -18.75
CA MET A 198 8.49 -6.31 -19.13
C MET A 198 7.71 -7.12 -18.09
N PRO A 199 6.40 -6.89 -17.93
CA PRO A 199 5.55 -7.73 -17.10
C PRO A 199 5.65 -9.20 -17.50
N VAL A 200 5.59 -10.12 -16.52
CA VAL A 200 5.73 -11.58 -16.76
C VAL A 200 4.76 -12.09 -17.83
N PHE A 201 3.54 -11.55 -17.88
CA PHE A 201 2.51 -11.91 -18.83
C PHE A 201 2.69 -11.30 -20.23
N ALA A 202 3.59 -10.32 -20.38
CA ALA A 202 3.87 -9.62 -21.63
C ALA A 202 5.16 -10.13 -22.33
N LEU A 203 5.91 -11.05 -21.71
CA LEU A 203 7.09 -11.67 -22.33
C LEU A 203 6.71 -12.34 -23.66
N THR A 204 7.47 -12.06 -24.71
CA THR A 204 7.18 -12.59 -26.05
C THR A 204 7.59 -14.05 -26.17
N ALA A 205 6.99 -14.77 -27.14
CA ALA A 205 7.37 -16.15 -27.42
C ALA A 205 8.85 -16.31 -27.80
N GLU A 206 9.47 -15.27 -28.38
CA GLU A 206 10.90 -15.27 -28.72
C GLU A 206 11.79 -15.16 -27.49
N GLN A 207 11.42 -14.32 -26.52
CA GLN A 207 12.12 -14.16 -25.25
C GLN A 207 11.98 -15.40 -24.35
N LEU A 208 10.85 -16.11 -24.43
CA LEU A 208 10.73 -17.41 -23.75
C LEU A 208 11.63 -18.47 -24.40
N LYS A 209 11.80 -18.43 -25.73
CA LYS A 209 12.69 -19.35 -26.46
C LYS A 209 14.17 -19.07 -26.20
N SER A 210 14.59 -17.81 -26.00
CA SER A 210 15.97 -17.45 -25.67
C SER A 210 16.44 -18.07 -24.34
N ALA A 211 15.51 -18.32 -23.41
CA ALA A 211 15.73 -19.06 -22.17
C ALA A 211 15.89 -20.59 -22.36
N LYS A 212 15.99 -21.06 -23.61
CA LYS A 212 15.97 -22.48 -24.02
C LYS A 212 14.67 -23.22 -23.66
N TRP A 213 13.56 -22.51 -23.44
CA TRP A 213 12.27 -23.17 -23.16
C TRP A 213 11.65 -23.63 -24.47
N GLN A 214 11.47 -24.95 -24.60
CA GLN A 214 10.94 -25.59 -25.80
C GLN A 214 9.85 -26.61 -25.45
N GLY A 215 8.99 -26.92 -26.42
CA GLY A 215 7.94 -27.92 -26.29
C GLY A 215 6.98 -27.65 -25.13
N LYS A 216 6.75 -28.66 -24.28
CA LYS A 216 5.81 -28.58 -23.13
C LYS A 216 6.14 -27.47 -22.11
N VAL A 217 7.40 -27.06 -22.01
CA VAL A 217 7.81 -25.99 -21.07
C VAL A 217 7.33 -24.62 -21.56
N LEU A 218 7.43 -24.38 -22.87
CA LEU A 218 6.93 -23.14 -23.48
C LEU A 218 5.40 -23.04 -23.36
N GLY A 219 4.68 -24.13 -23.66
CA GLY A 219 3.22 -24.15 -23.53
C GLY A 219 2.75 -23.86 -22.09
N LYS A 220 3.37 -24.50 -21.09
CA LYS A 220 3.09 -24.21 -19.68
C LYS A 220 3.44 -22.78 -19.26
N ALA A 221 4.51 -22.22 -19.81
CA ALA A 221 4.86 -20.83 -19.55
C ALA A 221 3.79 -19.88 -20.10
N GLN A 222 3.30 -20.11 -21.33
CA GLN A 222 2.23 -19.31 -21.94
C GLN A 222 0.90 -19.44 -21.18
N GLU A 223 0.52 -20.64 -20.75
CA GLU A 223 -0.64 -20.84 -19.86
C GLU A 223 -0.47 -20.02 -18.56
N LYS A 224 0.71 -20.05 -17.96
CA LYS A 224 1.02 -19.26 -16.76
C LYS A 224 0.98 -17.75 -17.01
N GLN A 225 1.39 -17.29 -18.19
CA GLN A 225 1.29 -15.87 -18.56
C GLN A 225 -0.17 -15.42 -18.61
N GLU A 226 -1.06 -16.24 -19.19
CA GLU A 226 -2.49 -15.92 -19.24
C GLU A 226 -3.12 -15.94 -17.85
N ASP A 227 -2.75 -16.91 -17.00
CA ASP A 227 -3.17 -16.94 -15.58
C ASP A 227 -2.76 -15.63 -14.87
N PHE A 228 -1.50 -15.19 -15.03
CA PHE A 228 -1.02 -13.95 -14.42
C PHE A 228 -1.74 -12.72 -14.98
N LYS A 229 -1.94 -12.66 -16.29
CA LYS A 229 -2.68 -11.55 -16.92
C LYS A 229 -4.06 -11.42 -16.30
N LYS A 230 -4.80 -12.52 -16.18
CA LYS A 230 -6.11 -12.54 -15.53
C LYS A 230 -6.04 -12.08 -14.08
N ILE A 231 -5.09 -12.61 -13.28
CA ILE A 231 -4.90 -12.22 -11.87
C ILE A 231 -4.67 -10.70 -11.74
N PHE A 232 -3.83 -10.11 -12.60
CA PHE A 232 -3.54 -8.68 -12.55
C PHE A 232 -4.69 -7.83 -13.06
N SER A 233 -5.41 -8.27 -14.10
CA SER A 233 -6.63 -7.60 -14.57
C SER A 233 -7.71 -7.61 -13.49
N ASP A 234 -7.99 -8.75 -12.88
CA ASP A 234 -8.97 -8.87 -11.79
C ASP A 234 -8.59 -7.99 -10.59
N LEU A 235 -7.29 -7.88 -10.27
CA LEU A 235 -6.82 -6.97 -9.22
C LEU A 235 -7.03 -5.50 -9.62
N ALA A 236 -6.70 -5.12 -10.85
CA ALA A 236 -6.86 -3.76 -11.33
C ALA A 236 -8.33 -3.34 -11.32
N ASP A 237 -9.23 -4.19 -11.80
CA ASP A 237 -10.68 -3.94 -11.81
C ASP A 237 -11.21 -3.73 -10.39
N LYS A 238 -10.79 -4.55 -9.42
CA LYS A 238 -11.13 -4.36 -8.00
C LYS A 238 -10.64 -3.03 -7.47
N VAL A 239 -9.37 -2.67 -7.72
CA VAL A 239 -8.81 -1.41 -7.23
C VAL A 239 -9.60 -0.24 -7.82
N ILE A 240 -9.84 -0.24 -9.13
CA ILE A 240 -10.61 0.80 -9.83
C ILE A 240 -12.04 0.90 -9.26
N GLY A 241 -12.71 -0.23 -9.03
CA GLY A 241 -14.05 -0.23 -8.44
C GLY A 241 -14.09 0.34 -7.02
N LEU A 242 -13.13 -0.05 -6.16
CA LEU A 242 -13.04 0.46 -4.79
C LEU A 242 -12.76 1.98 -4.73
N THR A 243 -11.97 2.51 -5.66
CA THR A 243 -11.55 3.93 -5.64
C THR A 243 -12.51 4.84 -6.40
N SER A 244 -13.14 4.37 -7.49
CA SER A 244 -14.06 5.18 -8.31
C SER A 244 -15.37 5.50 -7.60
N GLU A 245 -15.90 4.58 -6.77
CA GLU A 245 -17.16 4.79 -6.05
C GLU A 245 -17.09 5.95 -5.04
N ILE A 246 -15.92 6.31 -4.54
CA ILE A 246 -15.74 7.44 -3.61
C ILE A 246 -15.76 8.78 -4.34
N TYR A 247 -15.08 8.85 -5.48
CA TYR A 247 -15.05 10.07 -6.29
C TYR A 247 -16.32 10.26 -7.13
N ALA A 248 -17.08 9.20 -7.40
CA ALA A 248 -18.39 9.27 -8.03
C ALA A 248 -19.48 9.81 -7.09
N VAL A 249 -19.34 9.62 -5.77
CA VAL A 249 -20.30 10.08 -4.75
C VAL A 249 -19.95 11.50 -4.23
N SER A 250 -18.77 12.02 -4.58
CA SER A 250 -18.27 13.32 -4.13
C SER A 250 -18.47 14.48 -5.13
N ASN A 251 -19.24 14.27 -6.22
CA ASN A 251 -19.64 15.30 -7.19
C ASN A 251 -21.16 15.57 -7.12
#